data_AF-A0A815KLF4-F1
#
_entry.id   AF-A0A815KLF4-F1
#
_cell.length_a   1.000
_cell.length_b   1.000
_cell.length_c   1.000
_cell.angle_alpha   90.00
_cell.angle_beta   90.00
_cell.angle_gamma   90.00
#
_symmetry.space_group_name_H-M   'P 1'
#
loop_
_entity.id
_entity.type
_entity.pdbx_description
1 polymer ?
#
loop_
_entity_poly.entity_id
_entity_poly.type
_entity_poly.pdbx_seq_one_letter_code
_entity_poly.pdbx_strand_id
1 'polypeptide(L)'
;MAENKKQHYTRSVANSQGFKLLTDDQQKMSQGSNSVSQDLLEFKQVEEAKAEQDSVTELQQQPMGMTEMMHQLLIKQDRILEENQQLRQEMALQQSTISYLHETITTMRHSQMNEDIDKNGKSSPISNSISAVDQGVKEQTTKQIQSKRIKQLLDSKAFSGSTSQEISDWIEDFEGKCDDLALEGAQRFSIAVGLLADNAKLWYDTQKDTIKDWETLKMKLSTYFKLITGTDQFELQQKLHNRRRRNDEPAIDYCHQTLKLCSKVDKNMDEMMRIKHLGKGLDTDTRLHMDLKNPNTTEEFLQALIKYEKWKGEKQQQQTGTFTSRRKSFFNRTTEQPAVTKQQEGGESPNQQQQQQSQQNLTHYQRADSSKTQHNRKTYEGCWTCGDMDHYRSECPKNY
;
A
#
# COMPACT_ATOMS: atom_id res chain seq x y z
N MET A 1 29.72 -80.70 14.09
CA MET A 1 30.49 -79.57 13.52
C MET A 1 29.59 -78.34 13.55
N ALA A 2 29.22 -77.70 14.66
CA ALA A 2 29.98 -77.23 15.82
C ALA A 2 31.00 -76.10 15.54
N GLU A 3 30.69 -75.17 14.63
CA GLU A 3 31.36 -73.85 14.57
C GLU A 3 30.61 -72.87 13.65
N ASN A 4 29.44 -72.36 14.06
CA ASN A 4 28.90 -71.13 13.44
C ASN A 4 27.83 -70.40 14.28
N LYS A 5 27.98 -70.37 15.61
CA LYS A 5 27.02 -69.72 16.53
C LYS A 5 27.54 -68.47 17.27
N LYS A 6 28.65 -67.87 16.84
CA LYS A 6 29.26 -66.71 17.55
C LYS A 6 29.27 -65.36 16.82
N GLN A 7 28.69 -65.23 15.62
CA GLN A 7 28.73 -63.94 14.89
C GLN A 7 27.42 -63.14 14.87
N HIS A 8 26.33 -63.63 15.47
CA HIS A 8 25.04 -62.91 15.45
C HIS A 8 24.69 -62.11 16.71
N TYR A 9 25.57 -62.03 17.72
CA TYR A 9 25.22 -61.38 19.00
C TYR A 9 25.86 -60.01 19.27
N THR A 10 26.71 -59.47 18.38
CA THR A 10 27.39 -58.17 18.62
C THR A 10 26.94 -57.04 17.71
N ARG A 11 25.87 -57.20 16.90
CA ARG A 11 25.34 -56.12 16.05
C ARG A 11 23.99 -55.54 16.49
N SER A 12 23.43 -56.02 17.60
CA SER A 12 22.10 -55.60 18.07
C SER A 12 22.10 -54.54 19.18
N VAL A 13 23.25 -54.17 19.75
CA VAL A 13 23.31 -53.25 20.91
C VAL A 13 23.77 -51.83 20.52
N ALA A 14 24.35 -51.63 19.33
CA ALA A 14 24.79 -50.30 18.87
C ALA A 14 23.69 -49.46 18.20
N ASN A 15 22.53 -50.05 17.85
CA ASN A 15 21.48 -49.34 17.11
C ASN A 15 20.29 -48.85 17.97
N SER A 16 20.26 -49.18 19.27
CA SER A 16 19.20 -48.73 20.18
C SER A 16 19.54 -47.45 20.96
N GLN A 17 20.81 -47.01 20.95
CA GLN A 17 21.23 -45.75 21.57
C GLN A 17 21.19 -44.55 20.60
N GLY A 18 21.31 -44.78 19.28
CA GLY A 18 21.18 -43.71 18.27
C GLY A 18 19.74 -43.25 18.02
N PHE A 19 18.74 -44.10 18.27
CA PHE A 19 17.33 -43.77 18.02
C PHE A 19 16.64 -43.00 19.15
N LYS A 20 17.18 -43.04 20.38
CA LYS A 20 16.64 -42.28 21.52
C LYS A 20 17.09 -40.82 21.55
N LEU A 21 18.25 -40.50 20.96
CA LEU A 21 18.74 -39.11 20.92
C LEU A 21 18.08 -38.27 19.81
N LEU A 22 17.55 -38.87 18.74
CA LEU A 22 16.84 -38.13 17.69
C LEU A 22 15.38 -37.80 18.02
N THR A 23 14.73 -38.56 18.90
CA THR A 23 13.32 -38.31 19.28
C THR A 23 13.19 -37.18 20.29
N ASP A 24 14.16 -37.02 21.19
CA ASP A 24 14.12 -35.99 22.24
C ASP A 24 14.39 -34.58 21.66
N ASP A 25 15.22 -34.48 20.62
CA ASP A 25 15.49 -33.20 19.93
C ASP A 25 14.32 -32.77 19.02
N GLN A 26 13.60 -33.72 18.39
CA GLN A 26 12.37 -33.38 17.66
C GLN A 26 11.22 -32.97 18.59
N GLN A 27 11.14 -33.55 19.79
CA GLN A 27 10.10 -33.20 20.76
C GLN A 27 10.36 -31.83 21.44
N LYS A 28 11.63 -31.42 21.61
CA LYS A 28 12.00 -30.07 22.07
C LYS A 28 11.79 -28.98 21.00
N MET A 29 12.02 -29.28 19.72
CA MET A 29 11.77 -28.31 18.63
C MET A 29 10.27 -28.03 18.40
N SER A 30 9.39 -29.01 18.67
CA SER A 30 7.93 -28.85 18.59
C SER A 30 7.37 -27.98 19.73
N GLN A 31 7.90 -28.12 20.95
CA GLN A 31 7.43 -27.34 22.11
C GLN A 31 7.88 -25.87 22.06
N GLY A 32 9.06 -25.57 21.51
CA GLY A 32 9.50 -24.18 21.28
C GLY A 32 8.70 -23.44 20.20
N SER A 33 8.22 -24.16 19.18
CA SER A 33 7.48 -23.58 18.05
C SER A 33 6.04 -23.18 18.44
N ASN A 34 5.43 -23.92 19.36
CA ASN A 34 4.09 -23.60 19.89
C ASN A 34 4.12 -22.41 20.85
N SER A 35 5.16 -22.27 21.68
CA SER A 35 5.32 -21.11 22.58
C SER A 35 5.48 -19.80 21.79
N VAL A 36 6.37 -19.79 20.78
CA VAL A 36 6.63 -18.58 19.97
C VAL A 36 5.40 -18.18 19.13
N SER A 37 4.61 -19.15 18.68
CA SER A 37 3.37 -18.87 17.94
C SER A 37 2.25 -18.33 18.83
N GLN A 38 2.21 -18.75 20.10
CA GLN A 38 1.24 -18.26 21.08
C GLN A 38 1.61 -16.85 21.55
N ASP A 39 2.91 -16.58 21.77
CA ASP A 39 3.43 -15.25 22.12
C ASP A 39 3.25 -14.23 20.97
N LEU A 40 3.43 -14.65 19.70
CA LEU A 40 3.17 -13.78 18.54
C LEU A 40 1.67 -13.45 18.38
N LEU A 41 0.79 -14.38 18.76
CA LEU A 41 -0.65 -14.18 18.70
C LEU A 41 -1.12 -13.22 19.81
N GLU A 42 -0.56 -13.35 21.02
CA GLU A 42 -0.80 -12.43 22.13
C GLU A 42 -0.27 -11.02 21.83
N PHE A 43 0.92 -10.91 21.22
CA PHE A 43 1.47 -9.60 20.81
C PHE A 43 0.58 -8.90 19.77
N LYS A 44 0.05 -9.64 18.78
CA LYS A 44 -0.88 -9.07 17.80
C LYS A 44 -2.17 -8.59 18.44
N GLN A 45 -2.74 -9.35 19.38
CA GLN A 45 -3.96 -8.95 20.09
C GLN A 45 -3.75 -7.70 20.95
N VAL A 46 -2.58 -7.55 21.56
CA VAL A 46 -2.22 -6.36 22.35
C VAL A 46 -1.96 -5.14 21.46
N GLU A 47 -1.34 -5.32 20.29
CA GLU A 47 -1.07 -4.24 19.33
C GLU A 47 -2.37 -3.74 18.67
N GLU A 48 -3.29 -4.66 18.37
CA GLU A 48 -4.63 -4.37 17.84
C GLU A 48 -5.51 -3.66 18.89
N ALA A 49 -5.50 -4.12 20.15
CA ALA A 49 -6.20 -3.45 21.24
C ALA A 49 -5.63 -2.04 21.53
N LYS A 50 -4.33 -1.84 21.35
CA LYS A 50 -3.68 -0.53 21.54
C LYS A 50 -3.98 0.44 20.40
N ALA A 51 -4.04 -0.06 19.16
CA ALA A 51 -4.47 0.74 18.00
C ALA A 51 -5.94 1.20 18.12
N GLU A 52 -6.81 0.35 18.65
CA GLU A 52 -8.20 0.74 18.95
C GLU A 52 -8.27 1.83 20.02
N GLN A 53 -7.46 1.70 21.09
CA GLN A 53 -7.43 2.65 22.20
C GLN A 53 -6.87 4.02 21.78
N ASP A 54 -5.84 4.04 20.92
CA ASP A 54 -5.27 5.27 20.38
C ASP A 54 -6.25 5.96 19.40
N SER A 55 -7.03 5.22 18.62
CA SER A 55 -8.07 5.78 17.73
C SER A 55 -9.25 6.42 18.50
N VAL A 56 -9.60 5.87 19.67
CA VAL A 56 -10.68 6.40 20.52
C VAL A 56 -10.25 7.70 21.20
N THR A 57 -8.95 7.85 21.50
CA THR A 57 -8.42 9.03 22.20
C THR A 57 -8.26 10.25 21.27
N GLU A 58 -8.02 10.03 19.97
CA GLU A 58 -7.82 11.10 18.99
C GLU A 58 -9.14 11.75 18.50
N LEU A 59 -10.29 11.08 18.66
CA LEU A 59 -11.62 11.61 18.31
C LEU A 59 -12.22 12.54 19.37
N GLN A 60 -11.55 12.77 20.50
CA GLN A 60 -12.12 13.49 21.64
C GLN A 60 -11.73 14.98 21.71
N GLN A 61 -11.06 15.52 20.70
CA GLN A 61 -10.55 16.91 20.70
C GLN A 61 -11.21 17.88 19.70
N GLN A 62 -12.28 17.48 19.00
CA GLN A 62 -13.05 18.42 18.17
C GLN A 62 -14.53 18.43 18.55
N PRO A 63 -15.14 19.60 18.85
CA PRO A 63 -16.57 19.70 19.09
C PRO A 63 -17.34 19.48 17.77
N MET A 64 -17.60 18.23 17.42
CA MET A 64 -18.54 17.88 16.35
C MET A 64 -19.96 18.31 16.75
N GLY A 65 -20.68 18.98 15.85
CA GLY A 65 -22.10 19.27 16.04
C GLY A 65 -22.92 17.97 16.10
N MET A 66 -24.03 17.98 16.85
CA MET A 66 -24.88 16.78 17.05
C MET A 66 -25.32 16.11 15.75
N THR A 67 -25.54 16.88 14.68
CA THR A 67 -25.90 16.37 13.35
C THR A 67 -24.78 15.58 12.70
N GLU A 68 -23.54 16.02 12.84
CA GLU A 68 -22.36 15.32 12.31
C GLU A 68 -22.12 14.02 13.07
N MET A 69 -22.30 14.05 14.41
CA MET A 69 -22.25 12.84 15.23
C MET A 69 -23.32 11.82 14.84
N MET A 70 -24.55 12.27 14.57
CA MET A 70 -25.64 11.40 14.13
C MET A 70 -25.36 10.80 12.75
N HIS A 71 -24.80 11.57 11.82
CA HIS A 71 -24.41 11.08 10.50
C HIS A 71 -23.30 10.02 10.58
N GLN A 72 -22.27 10.27 11.39
CA GLN A 72 -21.18 9.31 11.64
C GLN A 72 -21.70 8.03 12.30
N LEU A 73 -22.67 8.13 13.21
CA LEU A 73 -23.30 6.96 13.83
C LEU A 73 -24.09 6.13 12.81
N LEU A 74 -24.81 6.76 11.88
CA LEU A 74 -25.51 6.06 10.80
C LEU A 74 -24.53 5.33 9.87
N ILE A 75 -23.44 5.98 9.45
CA ILE A 75 -22.40 5.35 8.63
C ILE A 75 -21.77 4.15 9.35
N LYS A 76 -21.48 4.28 10.65
CA LYS A 76 -20.97 3.17 11.46
C LYS A 76 -21.98 2.04 11.57
N GLN A 77 -23.26 2.36 11.76
CA GLN A 77 -24.32 1.36 11.82
C GLN A 77 -24.48 0.59 10.51
N ASP A 78 -24.42 1.28 9.37
CA ASP A 78 -24.47 0.64 8.05
C ASP A 78 -23.27 -0.27 7.82
N ARG A 79 -22.05 0.17 8.17
CA ARG A 79 -20.84 -0.67 8.09
C ARG A 79 -20.97 -1.93 8.96
N ILE A 80 -21.47 -1.80 10.19
CA ILE A 80 -21.70 -2.95 11.08
C ILE A 80 -22.74 -3.90 10.49
N LEU A 81 -23.79 -3.40 9.84
CA LEU A 81 -24.79 -4.23 9.17
C LEU A 81 -24.19 -5.00 7.98
N GLU A 82 -23.34 -4.35 7.17
CA GLU A 82 -22.63 -5.00 6.06
C GLU A 82 -21.67 -6.09 6.55
N GLU A 83 -20.87 -5.82 7.58
CA GLU A 83 -19.95 -6.81 8.19
C GLU A 83 -20.73 -8.00 8.76
N ASN A 84 -21.85 -7.76 9.44
CA ASN A 84 -22.72 -8.83 9.94
C ASN A 84 -23.33 -9.66 8.80
N GLN A 85 -23.66 -9.04 7.66
CA GLN A 85 -24.16 -9.76 6.49
C GLN A 85 -23.06 -10.64 5.88
N GLN A 86 -21.83 -10.16 5.80
CA GLN A 86 -20.68 -10.93 5.33
C GLN A 86 -20.39 -12.14 6.25
N LEU A 87 -20.35 -11.92 7.57
CA LEU A 87 -20.16 -13.00 8.55
C LEU A 87 -21.26 -14.07 8.44
N ARG A 88 -22.52 -13.68 8.21
CA ARG A 88 -23.61 -14.64 7.98
C ARG A 88 -23.41 -15.45 6.70
N GLN A 89 -22.91 -14.84 5.62
CA GLN A 89 -22.58 -15.55 4.39
C GLN A 89 -21.41 -16.53 4.58
N GLU A 90 -20.39 -16.14 5.35
CA GLU A 90 -19.25 -16.99 5.66
C GLU A 90 -19.66 -18.18 6.53
N MET A 91 -20.46 -17.96 7.59
CA MET A 91 -21.00 -19.04 8.40
C MET A 91 -21.85 -20.00 7.57
N ALA A 92 -22.66 -19.51 6.64
CA ALA A 92 -23.45 -20.36 5.74
C ALA A 92 -22.55 -21.24 4.85
N LEU A 93 -21.43 -20.69 4.35
CA LEU A 93 -20.45 -21.45 3.56
C LEU A 93 -19.74 -22.52 4.41
N GLN A 94 -19.35 -22.19 5.64
CA GLN A 94 -18.76 -23.15 6.57
C GLN A 94 -19.74 -24.27 6.92
N GLN A 95 -21.00 -23.94 7.18
CA GLN A 95 -22.04 -24.90 7.52
C GLN A 95 -22.36 -25.84 6.35
N SER A 96 -22.36 -25.33 5.12
CA SER A 96 -22.44 -26.14 3.90
C SER A 96 -21.25 -27.10 3.79
N THR A 97 -20.04 -26.63 4.07
CA THR A 97 -18.81 -27.44 4.04
C THR A 97 -18.83 -28.54 5.10
N ILE A 98 -19.30 -28.24 6.31
CA ILE A 98 -19.46 -29.24 7.38
C ILE A 98 -20.49 -30.30 7.00
N SER A 99 -21.63 -29.89 6.42
CA SER A 99 -22.65 -30.82 5.93
C SER A 99 -22.08 -31.77 4.87
N TYR A 100 -21.28 -31.24 3.94
CA TYR A 100 -20.58 -32.02 2.91
C TYR A 100 -19.59 -33.03 3.50
N LEU A 101 -18.75 -32.61 4.45
CA LEU A 101 -17.82 -33.52 5.13
C LEU A 101 -18.56 -34.62 5.88
N HIS A 102 -19.67 -34.28 6.53
CA HIS A 102 -20.50 -35.24 7.24
C HIS A 102 -21.12 -36.28 6.30
N GLU A 103 -21.65 -35.86 5.15
CA GLU A 103 -22.20 -36.76 4.13
C GLU A 103 -21.11 -37.66 3.51
N THR A 104 -19.92 -37.11 3.27
CA THR A 104 -18.76 -37.85 2.76
C THR A 104 -18.30 -38.90 3.77
N ILE A 105 -18.15 -38.54 5.05
CA ILE A 105 -17.78 -39.48 6.12
C ILE A 105 -18.84 -40.56 6.29
N THR A 106 -20.12 -40.20 6.20
CA THR A 106 -21.24 -41.14 6.28
C THR A 106 -21.18 -42.14 5.13
N THR A 107 -20.94 -41.67 3.91
CA THR A 107 -20.80 -42.51 2.71
C THR A 107 -19.59 -43.46 2.82
N MET A 108 -18.44 -42.96 3.30
CA MET A 108 -17.26 -43.79 3.54
C MET A 108 -17.51 -44.88 4.60
N ARG A 109 -18.20 -44.55 5.70
CA ARG A 109 -18.57 -45.55 6.72
C ARG A 109 -19.53 -46.62 6.18
N HIS A 110 -20.49 -46.24 5.34
CA HIS A 110 -21.40 -47.21 4.70
C HIS A 110 -20.65 -48.11 3.70
N SER A 111 -19.63 -47.59 3.02
CA SER A 111 -18.76 -48.40 2.15
C SER A 111 -17.93 -49.41 2.96
N GLN A 112 -17.39 -49.00 4.10
CA GLN A 112 -16.56 -49.84 4.96
C GLN A 112 -17.36 -50.98 5.62
N MET A 113 -18.64 -50.76 5.93
CA MET A 113 -19.55 -51.80 6.40
C MET A 113 -20.00 -52.78 5.30
N ASN A 114 -19.97 -52.38 4.02
CA ASN A 114 -20.35 -53.25 2.90
C ASN A 114 -19.18 -54.07 2.33
N GLU A 115 -17.93 -53.65 2.53
CA GLU A 115 -16.74 -54.44 2.13
C GLU A 115 -16.57 -55.74 2.93
N ASP A 116 -17.15 -55.83 4.14
CA ASP A 116 -17.15 -57.07 4.94
C ASP A 116 -18.13 -58.14 4.43
N ILE A 117 -18.98 -57.83 3.43
CA ILE A 117 -20.04 -58.75 2.96
C ILE A 117 -19.71 -59.45 1.62
N ASP A 118 -18.79 -58.96 0.78
CA ASP A 118 -18.58 -59.57 -0.55
C ASP A 118 -17.10 -59.87 -0.88
N LYS A 119 -16.63 -61.05 -0.44
CA LYS A 119 -15.36 -61.66 -0.90
C LYS A 119 -15.47 -62.27 -2.31
N ASN A 120 -16.15 -61.61 -3.25
CA ASN A 120 -16.25 -62.10 -4.63
C ASN A 120 -16.15 -60.98 -5.68
N GLY A 121 -14.95 -60.38 -5.78
CA GLY A 121 -14.24 -60.18 -7.05
C GLY A 121 -15.00 -59.59 -8.26
N LYS A 122 -15.86 -58.59 -8.09
CA LYS A 122 -16.33 -57.74 -9.19
C LYS A 122 -16.25 -56.26 -8.79
N SER A 123 -15.55 -55.48 -9.60
CA SER A 123 -15.35 -54.04 -9.40
C SER A 123 -16.69 -53.29 -9.34
N SER A 124 -16.97 -52.66 -8.20
CA SER A 124 -18.23 -51.96 -7.93
C SER A 124 -18.38 -50.62 -8.68
N PRO A 125 -19.60 -50.26 -9.11
CA PRO A 125 -19.89 -49.03 -9.87
C PRO A 125 -19.79 -47.71 -9.07
N ILE A 126 -19.42 -47.77 -7.79
CA ILE A 126 -19.53 -46.65 -6.83
C ILE A 126 -18.30 -45.70 -6.88
N SER A 127 -17.12 -46.20 -7.29
CA SER A 127 -15.91 -45.39 -7.47
C SER A 127 -16.09 -44.26 -8.51
N ASN A 128 -16.91 -44.52 -9.53
CA ASN A 128 -17.24 -43.53 -10.57
C ASN A 128 -18.23 -42.46 -10.08
N SER A 129 -19.04 -42.76 -9.06
CA SER A 129 -20.01 -41.80 -8.51
C SER A 129 -19.36 -40.79 -7.55
N ILE A 130 -18.39 -41.22 -6.73
CA ILE A 130 -17.68 -40.33 -5.79
C ILE A 130 -16.77 -39.35 -6.54
N SER A 131 -16.09 -39.81 -7.60
CA SER A 131 -15.26 -38.96 -8.46
C SER A 131 -16.07 -37.94 -9.27
N ALA A 132 -17.26 -38.31 -9.74
CA ALA A 132 -18.17 -37.40 -10.44
C ALA A 132 -18.75 -36.31 -9.51
N VAL A 133 -19.03 -36.63 -8.25
CA VAL A 133 -19.55 -35.67 -7.26
C VAL A 133 -18.45 -34.69 -6.80
N ASP A 134 -17.22 -35.15 -6.56
CA ASP A 134 -16.08 -34.28 -6.20
C ASP A 134 -15.69 -33.34 -7.36
N GLN A 135 -15.78 -33.79 -8.62
CA GLN A 135 -15.62 -32.92 -9.79
C GLN A 135 -16.73 -31.88 -9.89
N GLY A 136 -17.99 -32.27 -9.68
CA GLY A 136 -19.14 -31.35 -9.72
C GLY A 136 -19.06 -30.23 -8.68
N VAL A 137 -18.64 -30.54 -7.45
CA VAL A 137 -18.51 -29.54 -6.36
C VAL A 137 -17.32 -28.60 -6.59
N LYS A 138 -16.17 -29.11 -7.06
CA LYS A 138 -15.02 -28.27 -7.43
C LYS A 138 -15.33 -27.33 -8.59
N GLU A 139 -16.10 -27.80 -9.57
CA GLU A 139 -16.52 -27.00 -10.71
C GLU A 139 -17.55 -25.92 -10.32
N GLN A 140 -18.46 -26.23 -9.40
CA GLN A 140 -19.45 -25.26 -8.91
C GLN A 140 -18.82 -24.16 -8.05
N THR A 141 -17.83 -24.51 -7.23
CA THR A 141 -17.09 -23.55 -6.38
C THR A 141 -16.18 -22.65 -7.22
N THR A 142 -15.47 -23.19 -8.20
CA THR A 142 -14.64 -22.39 -9.13
C THR A 142 -15.50 -21.43 -9.97
N LYS A 143 -16.66 -21.86 -10.45
CA LYS A 143 -17.62 -20.99 -11.16
C LYS A 143 -18.13 -19.83 -10.29
N GLN A 144 -18.39 -20.07 -9.00
CA GLN A 144 -18.81 -19.00 -8.06
C GLN A 144 -17.67 -18.02 -7.74
N ILE A 145 -16.45 -18.51 -7.57
CA ILE A 145 -15.28 -17.63 -7.34
C ILE A 145 -14.99 -16.79 -8.58
N GLN A 146 -15.05 -17.40 -9.77
CA GLN A 146 -14.87 -16.70 -11.03
C GLN A 146 -15.96 -15.64 -11.25
N SER A 147 -17.24 -15.95 -10.99
CA SER A 147 -18.32 -14.97 -11.14
C SER A 147 -18.16 -13.77 -10.19
N LYS A 148 -17.72 -14.00 -8.95
CA LYS A 148 -17.41 -12.92 -7.99
C LYS A 148 -16.27 -12.04 -8.50
N ARG A 149 -15.20 -12.62 -9.03
CA ARG A 149 -14.05 -11.87 -9.55
C ARG A 149 -14.38 -11.10 -10.84
N ILE A 150 -15.20 -11.67 -11.72
CA ILE A 150 -15.70 -10.97 -12.92
C ILE A 150 -16.55 -9.77 -12.50
N LYS A 151 -17.38 -9.91 -11.45
CA LYS A 151 -18.14 -8.77 -10.91
C LYS A 151 -17.22 -7.67 -10.39
N GLN A 152 -16.18 -8.03 -9.63
CA GLN A 152 -15.16 -7.07 -9.17
C GLN A 152 -14.41 -6.40 -10.35
N LEU A 153 -14.18 -7.12 -11.44
CA LEU A 153 -13.59 -6.55 -12.66
C LEU A 153 -14.54 -5.53 -13.30
N LEU A 154 -15.84 -5.78 -13.33
CA LEU A 154 -16.85 -4.85 -13.83
C LEU A 154 -17.00 -3.61 -12.94
N ASP A 155 -16.78 -3.76 -11.64
CA ASP A 155 -16.75 -2.65 -10.67
C ASP A 155 -15.41 -1.86 -10.71
N SER A 156 -14.45 -2.29 -11.53
CA SER A 156 -13.17 -1.61 -11.67
C SER A 156 -13.27 -0.32 -12.49
N LYS A 157 -12.18 0.47 -12.49
CA LYS A 157 -12.16 1.81 -13.10
C LYS A 157 -12.45 1.73 -14.61
N ALA A 158 -13.62 2.24 -15.00
CA ALA A 158 -14.01 2.38 -16.40
C ALA A 158 -13.12 3.39 -17.15
N PHE A 159 -12.95 3.16 -18.45
CA PHE A 159 -12.24 4.07 -19.34
C PHE A 159 -13.22 5.06 -19.96
N SER A 160 -13.09 6.33 -19.59
CA SER A 160 -13.98 7.40 -20.09
C SER A 160 -13.50 8.04 -21.39
N GLY A 161 -12.24 7.79 -21.78
CA GLY A 161 -11.61 8.49 -22.91
C GLY A 161 -11.21 9.93 -22.58
N SER A 162 -11.04 10.26 -21.30
CA SER A 162 -10.57 11.57 -20.83
C SER A 162 -9.05 11.74 -20.99
N THR A 163 -8.58 12.98 -21.13
CA THR A 163 -7.15 13.30 -21.28
C THR A 163 -6.31 12.97 -20.03
N SER A 164 -6.95 12.74 -18.88
CA SER A 164 -6.29 12.31 -17.65
C SER A 164 -6.08 10.80 -17.56
N GLN A 165 -6.67 10.02 -18.48
CA GLN A 165 -6.54 8.58 -18.54
C GLN A 165 -5.75 8.17 -19.80
N GLU A 166 -4.56 7.62 -19.60
CA GLU A 166 -3.77 7.08 -20.72
C GLU A 166 -4.36 5.74 -21.16
N ILE A 167 -4.75 5.63 -22.43
CA ILE A 167 -5.32 4.41 -23.01
C ILE A 167 -4.40 3.20 -22.85
N SER A 168 -3.09 3.39 -22.97
CA SER A 168 -2.12 2.29 -22.84
C SER A 168 -2.09 1.70 -21.42
N ASP A 169 -2.15 2.54 -20.39
CA ASP A 169 -2.20 2.09 -18.99
C ASP A 169 -3.50 1.34 -18.69
N TRP A 170 -4.63 1.80 -19.25
CA TRP A 170 -5.91 1.12 -19.07
C TRP A 170 -5.93 -0.25 -19.77
N ILE A 171 -5.42 -0.35 -20.99
CA ILE A 171 -5.32 -1.62 -21.71
C ILE A 171 -4.44 -2.59 -20.91
N GLU A 172 -3.25 -2.18 -20.47
CA GLU A 172 -2.34 -3.03 -19.70
C GLU A 172 -2.98 -3.56 -18.42
N ASP A 173 -3.66 -2.69 -17.65
CA ASP A 173 -4.38 -3.07 -16.43
C ASP A 173 -5.56 -4.02 -16.72
N PHE A 174 -6.31 -3.78 -17.79
CA PHE A 174 -7.42 -4.64 -18.20
C PHE A 174 -6.93 -6.02 -18.65
N GLU A 175 -5.90 -6.08 -19.50
CA GLU A 175 -5.34 -7.33 -20.00
C GLU A 175 -4.76 -8.17 -18.86
N GLY A 176 -4.02 -7.56 -17.93
CA GLY A 176 -3.51 -8.26 -16.75
C GLY A 176 -4.62 -8.91 -15.92
N LYS A 177 -5.72 -8.18 -15.66
CA LYS A 177 -6.88 -8.74 -14.95
C LYS A 177 -7.60 -9.83 -15.74
N CYS A 178 -7.67 -9.71 -17.06
CA CYS A 178 -8.26 -10.76 -17.89
C CYS A 178 -7.42 -12.03 -17.88
N ASP A 179 -6.10 -11.89 -17.93
CA ASP A 179 -5.17 -13.02 -17.92
C ASP A 179 -5.22 -13.74 -16.55
N ASP A 180 -5.31 -13.00 -15.43
CA ASP A 180 -5.53 -13.55 -14.07
C ASP A 180 -6.84 -14.33 -13.92
N LEU A 181 -7.84 -14.01 -14.75
CA LEU A 181 -9.17 -14.63 -14.75
C LEU A 181 -9.37 -15.64 -15.88
N ALA A 182 -8.34 -15.88 -16.70
CA ALA A 182 -8.42 -16.69 -17.92
C ALA A 182 -9.61 -16.30 -18.82
N LEU A 183 -9.86 -14.99 -18.94
CA LEU A 183 -10.93 -14.44 -19.79
C LEU A 183 -10.44 -14.32 -21.23
N GLU A 184 -11.02 -15.12 -22.12
CA GLU A 184 -10.62 -15.20 -23.51
C GLU A 184 -11.75 -14.83 -24.49
N GLY A 185 -11.36 -14.48 -25.71
CA GLY A 185 -12.27 -14.28 -26.85
C GLY A 185 -13.44 -13.33 -26.57
N ALA A 186 -14.67 -13.86 -26.71
CA ALA A 186 -15.90 -13.09 -26.61
C ALA A 186 -16.17 -12.55 -25.19
N GLN A 187 -15.73 -13.26 -24.14
CA GLN A 187 -15.93 -12.81 -22.76
C GLN A 187 -15.09 -11.57 -22.47
N ARG A 188 -13.79 -11.62 -22.82
CA ARG A 188 -12.88 -10.47 -22.74
C ARG A 188 -13.42 -9.27 -23.52
N PHE A 189 -13.87 -9.49 -24.75
CA PHE A 189 -14.47 -8.43 -25.55
C PHE A 189 -15.72 -7.83 -24.90
N SER A 190 -16.66 -8.65 -24.42
CA SER A 190 -17.89 -8.17 -23.78
C SER A 190 -17.61 -7.35 -22.52
N ILE A 191 -16.67 -7.79 -21.68
CA ILE A 191 -16.29 -7.07 -20.46
C ILE A 191 -15.59 -5.76 -20.81
N ALA A 192 -14.67 -5.78 -21.77
CA ALA A 192 -14.00 -4.57 -22.25
C ALA A 192 -14.99 -3.49 -22.69
N VAL A 193 -15.98 -3.86 -23.50
CA VAL A 193 -17.04 -2.94 -23.96
C VAL A 193 -17.87 -2.42 -22.80
N GLY A 194 -18.16 -3.27 -21.80
CA GLY A 194 -18.87 -2.87 -20.58
C GLY A 194 -18.10 -1.89 -19.70
N LEU A 195 -16.78 -1.88 -19.78
CA LEU A 195 -15.89 -0.97 -19.06
C LEU A 195 -15.57 0.34 -19.81
N LEU A 196 -16.16 0.55 -21.00
CA LEU A 196 -16.11 1.84 -21.67
C LEU A 196 -17.18 2.77 -21.10
N ALA A 197 -16.79 3.99 -20.76
CA ALA A 197 -17.66 5.04 -20.27
C ALA A 197 -17.57 6.31 -21.15
N ASP A 198 -18.53 7.21 -20.97
CA ASP A 198 -18.53 8.56 -21.55
C ASP A 198 -18.13 8.62 -23.04
N ASN A 199 -17.07 9.36 -23.36
CA ASN A 199 -16.58 9.58 -24.72
C ASN A 199 -16.10 8.28 -25.38
N ALA A 200 -15.49 7.37 -24.61
CA ALA A 200 -15.06 6.08 -25.11
C ALA A 200 -16.25 5.20 -25.48
N LYS A 201 -17.32 5.23 -24.67
CA LYS A 201 -18.55 4.51 -24.98
C LYS A 201 -19.23 5.08 -26.23
N LEU A 202 -19.35 6.40 -26.32
CA LEU A 202 -19.94 7.08 -27.47
C LEU A 202 -19.17 6.75 -28.76
N TRP A 203 -17.83 6.80 -28.71
CA TRP A 203 -16.99 6.41 -29.83
C TRP A 203 -17.24 4.96 -30.26
N TYR A 204 -17.27 4.02 -29.31
CA TYR A 204 -17.53 2.61 -29.61
C TYR A 204 -18.88 2.40 -30.28
N ASP A 205 -19.92 3.11 -29.84
CA ASP A 205 -21.27 2.99 -30.42
C ASP A 205 -21.32 3.39 -31.90
N THR A 206 -20.41 4.29 -32.35
CA THR A 206 -20.25 4.60 -33.79
C THR A 206 -19.53 3.52 -34.58
N GLN A 207 -18.80 2.62 -33.91
CA GLN A 207 -17.94 1.61 -34.54
C GLN A 207 -18.46 0.17 -34.37
N LYS A 208 -19.58 -0.03 -33.66
CA LYS A 208 -20.07 -1.36 -33.23
C LYS A 208 -20.18 -2.39 -34.36
N ASP A 209 -20.52 -1.93 -35.58
CA ASP A 209 -20.74 -2.84 -36.71
C ASP A 209 -19.43 -3.38 -37.30
N THR A 210 -18.33 -2.67 -37.05
CA THR A 210 -16.98 -3.04 -37.53
C THR A 210 -16.11 -3.73 -36.49
N ILE A 211 -16.39 -3.57 -35.20
CA ILE A 211 -15.58 -4.13 -34.11
C ILE A 211 -16.29 -5.35 -33.54
N LYS A 212 -15.71 -6.54 -33.74
CA LYS A 212 -16.33 -7.82 -33.33
C LYS A 212 -15.50 -8.66 -32.36
N ASP A 213 -14.28 -8.23 -32.08
CA ASP A 213 -13.32 -8.94 -31.24
C ASP A 213 -12.43 -7.97 -30.47
N TRP A 214 -11.76 -8.50 -29.44
CA TRP A 214 -10.90 -7.71 -28.56
C TRP A 214 -9.70 -7.09 -29.29
N GLU A 215 -9.05 -7.81 -30.21
CA GLU A 215 -7.86 -7.31 -30.89
C GLU A 215 -8.19 -6.11 -31.79
N THR A 216 -9.28 -6.20 -32.53
CA THR A 216 -9.80 -5.08 -33.34
C THR A 216 -10.20 -3.89 -32.46
N LEU A 217 -10.84 -4.14 -31.31
CA LEU A 217 -11.20 -3.10 -30.34
C LEU A 217 -9.93 -2.41 -29.82
N LYS A 218 -8.98 -3.18 -29.28
CA LYS A 218 -7.71 -2.71 -28.74
C LYS A 218 -6.95 -1.85 -29.74
N MET A 219 -6.81 -2.30 -30.98
CA MET A 219 -6.12 -1.57 -32.03
C MET A 219 -6.80 -0.24 -32.35
N LYS A 220 -8.11 -0.24 -32.61
CA LYS A 220 -8.85 0.97 -32.98
C LYS A 220 -8.95 1.96 -31.82
N LEU A 221 -9.22 1.46 -30.62
CA LEU A 221 -9.33 2.24 -29.39
C LEU A 221 -7.98 2.90 -29.07
N SER A 222 -6.88 2.14 -29.16
CA SER A 222 -5.53 2.68 -29.03
C SER A 222 -5.26 3.75 -30.08
N THR A 223 -5.60 3.52 -31.34
CA THR A 223 -5.33 4.49 -32.42
C THR A 223 -6.08 5.80 -32.21
N TYR A 224 -7.37 5.72 -31.88
CA TYR A 224 -8.21 6.89 -31.69
C TYR A 224 -7.85 7.67 -30.43
N PHE A 225 -7.78 6.99 -29.28
CA PHE A 225 -7.51 7.67 -28.01
C PHE A 225 -6.05 8.01 -27.82
N LYS A 226 -5.08 7.30 -28.42
CA LYS A 226 -3.68 7.75 -28.36
C LYS A 226 -3.45 9.09 -29.07
N LEU A 227 -4.28 9.44 -30.06
CA LEU A 227 -4.19 10.77 -30.69
C LEU A 227 -4.74 11.89 -29.78
N ILE A 228 -5.67 11.56 -28.88
CA ILE A 228 -6.41 12.52 -28.04
C ILE A 228 -5.83 12.59 -26.62
N THR A 229 -5.41 11.45 -26.08
CA THR A 229 -4.94 11.24 -24.70
C THR A 229 -3.48 10.79 -24.67
N GLY A 230 -2.83 10.63 -25.82
CA GLY A 230 -1.42 10.22 -25.85
C GLY A 230 -0.56 11.38 -25.38
N THR A 231 0.08 11.19 -24.24
CA THR A 231 1.15 12.08 -23.78
C THR A 231 2.23 12.09 -24.86
N ASP A 232 2.53 13.27 -25.41
CA ASP A 232 3.58 13.43 -26.42
C ASP A 232 4.89 12.88 -25.84
N GLN A 233 5.71 12.24 -26.68
CA GLN A 233 7.02 11.74 -26.28
C GLN A 233 7.87 12.88 -25.69
N PHE A 234 7.73 14.09 -26.22
CA PHE A 234 8.35 15.28 -25.67
C PHE A 234 7.81 15.64 -24.27
N GLU A 235 6.50 15.55 -24.06
CA GLU A 235 5.89 15.76 -22.74
C GLU A 235 6.31 14.70 -21.72
N LEU A 236 6.42 13.43 -22.11
CA LEU A 236 6.94 12.36 -21.26
C LEU A 236 8.40 12.63 -20.85
N GLN A 237 9.24 13.05 -21.81
CA GLN A 237 10.62 13.44 -21.53
C GLN A 237 10.69 14.63 -20.59
N GLN A 238 9.86 15.65 -20.80
CA GLN A 238 9.78 16.80 -19.90
C GLN A 238 9.28 16.39 -18.50
N LYS A 239 8.27 15.55 -18.42
CA LYS A 239 7.71 15.04 -17.15
C LYS A 239 8.78 14.27 -16.38
N LEU A 240 9.51 13.36 -17.04
CA LEU A 240 10.63 12.65 -16.45
C LEU A 240 11.75 13.61 -16.02
N HIS A 241 12.08 14.61 -16.84
CA HIS A 241 13.10 15.60 -16.52
C HIS A 241 12.74 16.45 -15.29
N ASN A 242 11.47 16.84 -15.18
CA ASN A 242 10.95 17.71 -14.13
C ASN A 242 10.49 16.97 -12.88
N ARG A 243 10.45 15.63 -12.91
CA ARG A 243 10.04 14.81 -11.78
C ARG A 243 10.96 15.06 -10.58
N ARG A 244 10.37 15.48 -9.46
CA ARG A 244 11.00 15.67 -8.14
C ARG A 244 10.14 15.00 -7.09
N ARG A 245 10.74 14.41 -6.06
CA ARG A 245 10.02 13.85 -4.92
C ARG A 245 9.23 14.94 -4.23
N ARG A 246 7.96 14.68 -3.90
CA ARG A 246 7.13 15.62 -3.13
C ARG A 246 7.43 15.47 -1.63
N ASN A 247 7.14 16.49 -0.84
CA ASN A 247 7.45 16.46 0.61
C ASN A 247 6.62 15.41 1.37
N ASP A 248 5.42 15.11 0.88
CA ASP A 248 4.46 14.14 1.38
C ASP A 248 4.59 12.76 0.73
N GLU A 249 5.54 12.58 -0.18
CA GLU A 249 5.70 11.35 -0.95
C GLU A 249 6.82 10.46 -0.39
N PRO A 250 6.53 9.18 -0.08
CA PRO A 250 7.57 8.21 0.28
C PRO A 250 8.64 8.09 -0.80
N ALA A 251 9.90 7.98 -0.39
CA ALA A 251 11.04 7.93 -1.31
C ALA A 251 10.96 6.78 -2.33
N ILE A 252 10.44 5.63 -1.89
CA ILE A 252 10.30 4.43 -2.71
C ILE A 252 9.20 4.60 -3.76
N ASP A 253 8.07 5.19 -3.39
CA ASP A 253 6.98 5.47 -4.32
C ASP A 253 7.43 6.43 -5.42
N TYR A 254 8.18 7.47 -5.04
CA TYR A 254 8.82 8.38 -5.98
C TYR A 254 9.72 7.62 -6.97
N CYS A 255 10.56 6.70 -6.49
CA CYS A 255 11.46 5.93 -7.33
C CYS A 255 10.70 5.02 -8.30
N HIS A 256 9.69 4.28 -7.85
CA HIS A 256 8.88 3.43 -8.72
C HIS A 256 8.14 4.22 -9.80
N GLN A 257 7.57 5.37 -9.45
CA GLN A 257 6.93 6.26 -10.43
C GLN A 257 7.94 6.81 -11.44
N THR A 258 9.15 7.15 -11.00
CA THR A 258 10.22 7.62 -11.89
C THR A 258 10.68 6.52 -12.83
N LEU A 259 10.83 5.28 -12.35
CA LEU A 259 11.15 4.12 -13.19
C LEU A 259 10.03 3.84 -14.21
N LYS A 260 8.77 3.95 -13.80
CA LYS A 260 7.63 3.84 -14.73
C LYS A 260 7.72 4.89 -15.84
N LEU A 261 8.08 6.13 -15.51
CA LEU A 261 8.30 7.19 -16.51
C LEU A 261 9.51 6.88 -17.42
N CYS A 262 10.61 6.35 -16.87
CA CYS A 262 11.76 5.91 -17.66
C CYS A 262 11.34 4.88 -18.71
N SER A 263 10.59 3.85 -18.31
CA SER A 263 10.11 2.79 -19.21
C SER A 263 9.13 3.31 -20.28
N LYS A 264 8.35 4.36 -19.98
CA LYS A 264 7.46 5.02 -20.95
C LYS A 264 8.24 5.83 -22.00
N VAL A 265 9.30 6.53 -21.57
CA VAL A 265 10.17 7.31 -22.48
C VAL A 265 11.02 6.37 -23.33
N ASP A 266 11.67 5.40 -22.71
CA ASP A 266 12.51 4.41 -23.38
C ASP A 266 12.53 3.09 -22.59
N LYS A 267 11.93 2.05 -23.18
CA LYS A 267 11.87 0.70 -22.58
C LYS A 267 13.27 0.13 -22.30
N ASN A 268 14.24 0.48 -23.13
CA ASN A 268 15.62 0.00 -23.07
C ASN A 268 16.58 1.04 -22.47
N MET A 269 16.04 2.02 -21.71
CA MET A 269 16.86 3.03 -21.07
C MET A 269 17.94 2.38 -20.19
N ASP A 270 19.19 2.78 -20.41
CA ASP A 270 20.36 2.30 -19.67
C ASP A 270 20.23 2.48 -18.15
N GLU A 271 20.77 1.54 -17.38
CA GLU A 271 20.68 1.56 -15.91
C GLU A 271 21.28 2.81 -15.29
N MET A 272 22.43 3.29 -15.80
CA MET A 272 23.06 4.51 -15.27
C MET A 272 22.19 5.74 -15.54
N MET A 273 21.51 5.76 -16.68
CA MET A 273 20.57 6.84 -17.01
C MET A 273 19.34 6.80 -16.09
N ARG A 274 18.80 5.61 -15.79
CA ARG A 274 17.71 5.44 -14.81
C ARG A 274 18.13 5.93 -13.43
N ILE A 275 19.31 5.52 -12.94
CA ILE A 275 19.87 5.95 -11.64
C ILE A 275 20.05 7.48 -11.59
N LYS A 276 20.53 8.08 -12.69
CA LYS A 276 20.64 9.54 -12.81
C LYS A 276 19.28 10.23 -12.67
N HIS A 277 18.24 9.70 -13.30
CA HIS A 277 16.88 10.21 -13.15
C HIS A 277 16.34 10.05 -11.72
N LEU A 278 16.58 8.90 -11.09
CA LEU A 278 16.15 8.63 -9.71
C LEU A 278 16.74 9.64 -8.73
N GLY A 279 18.06 9.82 -8.73
CA GLY A 279 18.63 10.71 -7.72
C GLY A 279 18.43 12.20 -8.01
N LYS A 280 18.10 12.60 -9.25
CA LYS A 280 17.84 14.02 -9.59
C LYS A 280 16.72 14.63 -8.77
N GLY A 281 15.72 13.85 -8.39
CA GLY A 281 14.55 14.34 -7.65
C GLY A 281 14.56 14.10 -6.17
N LEU A 282 15.64 13.55 -5.61
CA LEU A 282 15.81 13.39 -4.18
C LEU A 282 16.28 14.70 -3.53
N ASP A 283 16.04 14.83 -2.22
CA ASP A 283 16.62 15.93 -1.43
C ASP A 283 18.15 15.79 -1.35
N THR A 284 18.84 16.90 -1.12
CA THR A 284 20.30 16.98 -1.14
C THR A 284 20.98 15.96 -0.23
N ASP A 285 20.44 15.74 0.97
CA ASP A 285 21.01 14.82 1.96
C ASP A 285 20.89 13.36 1.49
N THR A 286 19.70 12.97 1.06
CA THR A 286 19.47 11.64 0.47
C THR A 286 20.31 11.43 -0.79
N ARG A 287 20.38 12.43 -1.68
CA ARG A 287 21.17 12.37 -2.91
C ARG A 287 22.65 12.17 -2.62
N LEU A 288 23.22 12.92 -1.67
CA LEU A 288 24.61 12.77 -1.26
C LEU A 288 24.89 11.37 -0.72
N HIS A 289 23.98 10.81 0.07
CA HIS A 289 24.10 9.44 0.55
C HIS A 289 24.12 8.42 -0.59
N MET A 290 23.25 8.58 -1.59
CA MET A 290 23.22 7.70 -2.78
C MET A 290 24.51 7.83 -3.61
N ASP A 291 25.01 9.05 -3.81
CA ASP A 291 26.25 9.29 -4.56
C ASP A 291 27.46 8.63 -3.87
N LEU A 292 27.51 8.65 -2.53
CA LEU A 292 28.56 7.95 -1.76
C LEU A 292 28.46 6.42 -1.84
N LYS A 293 27.25 5.88 -1.99
CA LYS A 293 27.05 4.43 -2.16
C LYS A 293 27.39 3.95 -3.58
N ASN A 294 27.35 4.84 -4.56
CA ASN A 294 27.66 4.58 -5.96
C ASN A 294 27.01 3.28 -6.49
N PRO A 295 25.67 3.15 -6.44
CA PRO A 295 24.97 2.00 -6.98
C PRO A 295 25.12 1.95 -8.51
N ASN A 296 25.30 0.75 -9.06
CA ASN A 296 25.40 0.54 -10.51
C ASN A 296 24.10 0.01 -11.12
N THR A 297 23.20 -0.50 -10.27
CA THR A 297 21.90 -1.01 -10.70
C THR A 297 20.74 -0.27 -10.03
N THR A 298 19.59 -0.29 -10.69
CA THR A 298 18.36 0.31 -10.12
C THR A 298 17.93 -0.39 -8.83
N GLU A 299 18.15 -1.69 -8.73
CA GLU A 299 17.87 -2.48 -7.52
C GLU A 299 18.80 -2.11 -6.35
N GLU A 300 20.11 -2.01 -6.61
CA GLU A 300 21.08 -1.55 -5.60
C GLU A 300 20.73 -0.16 -5.06
N PHE A 301 20.32 0.74 -5.96
CA PHE A 301 19.87 2.08 -5.59
C PHE A 301 18.66 2.03 -4.63
N LEU A 302 17.63 1.25 -4.97
CA LEU A 302 16.43 1.11 -4.14
C LEU A 302 16.76 0.51 -2.77
N GLN A 303 17.58 -0.54 -2.72
CA GLN A 303 17.99 -1.16 -1.45
C GLN A 303 18.77 -0.19 -0.57
N ALA A 304 19.68 0.59 -1.15
CA ALA A 304 20.43 1.62 -0.42
C ALA A 304 19.50 2.70 0.13
N LEU A 305 18.52 3.13 -0.67
CA LEU A 305 17.51 4.12 -0.29
C LEU A 305 16.64 3.64 0.88
N ILE A 306 16.13 2.40 0.83
CA ILE A 306 15.34 1.81 1.92
C ILE A 306 16.14 1.82 3.24
N LYS A 307 17.41 1.39 3.19
CA LYS A 307 18.28 1.34 4.36
C LYS A 307 18.50 2.75 4.94
N TYR A 308 18.71 3.74 4.08
CA TYR A 308 18.94 5.11 4.48
C TYR A 308 17.69 5.77 5.09
N GLU A 309 16.51 5.59 4.49
CA GLU A 309 15.25 6.12 5.02
C GLU A 309 14.92 5.54 6.40
N LYS A 310 15.16 4.23 6.61
CA LYS A 310 15.03 3.60 7.94
C LYS A 310 15.94 4.25 8.98
N TRP A 311 17.23 4.38 8.67
CA TRP A 311 18.21 5.01 9.55
C TRP A 311 17.89 6.49 9.84
N LYS A 312 17.38 7.23 8.85
CA LYS A 312 16.98 8.63 8.99
C LYS A 312 15.80 8.79 9.94
N GLY A 313 14.81 7.89 9.86
CA GLY A 313 13.68 7.83 10.78
C GLY A 313 14.11 7.55 12.23
N GLU A 314 15.00 6.56 12.44
CA GLU A 314 15.52 6.21 13.77
C GLU A 314 16.27 7.37 14.44
N LYS A 315 17.07 8.13 13.67
CA LYS A 315 17.79 9.29 14.20
C LYS A 315 16.89 10.46 14.60
N GLN A 316 15.80 10.69 13.88
CA GLN A 316 14.85 11.75 14.22
C GLN A 316 14.10 11.45 15.53
N GLN A 317 13.76 10.18 15.79
CA GLN A 317 13.12 9.76 17.04
C GLN A 317 14.05 9.86 18.26
N GLN A 318 15.35 9.61 18.08
CA GLN A 318 16.33 9.73 19.17
C GLN A 318 16.62 11.19 19.56
N GLN A 319 16.46 12.14 18.63
CA GLN A 319 16.68 13.57 18.91
C GLN A 319 15.48 14.23 19.60
N THR A 320 14.24 13.81 19.33
CA THR A 320 13.05 14.34 20.01
C THR A 320 12.86 13.79 21.43
N GLY A 321 13.45 12.63 21.75
CA GLY A 321 13.36 12.00 23.07
C GLY A 321 14.27 12.58 24.17
N THR A 322 15.15 13.54 23.88
CA THR A 322 16.16 14.01 24.85
C THR A 322 15.92 15.40 25.45
N PHE A 323 14.85 16.12 25.09
CA PHE A 323 14.65 17.50 25.56
C PHE A 323 13.63 17.70 26.69
N THR A 324 12.80 16.72 27.06
CA THR A 324 11.75 16.92 28.09
C THR A 324 12.06 16.30 29.46
N SER A 325 13.14 15.54 29.63
CA SER A 325 13.39 14.77 30.87
C SER A 325 14.33 15.41 31.90
N ARG A 326 14.78 16.67 31.71
CA ARG A 326 15.75 17.31 32.63
C ARG A 326 15.31 18.65 33.24
N ARG A 327 14.00 18.89 33.40
CA ARG A 327 13.44 20.08 34.06
C ARG A 327 12.36 19.79 35.11
N LYS A 328 12.48 18.69 35.85
CA LYS A 328 11.65 18.44 37.05
C LYS A 328 12.52 17.91 38.20
N SER A 329 13.41 18.74 38.75
CA SER A 329 14.12 18.39 40.00
C SER A 329 14.69 19.58 40.80
N PHE A 330 14.10 20.78 40.76
CA PHE A 330 14.66 21.92 41.52
C PHE A 330 13.68 22.81 42.28
N PHE A 331 12.39 22.50 42.35
CA PHE A 331 11.46 23.22 43.24
C PHE A 331 10.60 22.24 44.01
N ASN A 332 11.15 21.73 45.11
CA ASN A 332 10.43 21.37 46.32
C ASN A 332 11.46 21.18 47.43
N ARG A 333 11.89 22.31 48.01
CA ARG A 333 12.48 22.30 49.35
C ARG A 333 11.75 23.32 50.19
N THR A 334 10.73 22.81 50.86
CA THR A 334 10.08 23.40 52.03
C THR A 334 11.16 23.79 53.02
N THR A 335 11.20 25.06 53.41
CA THR A 335 11.96 25.49 54.59
C THR A 335 10.99 26.20 55.49
N GLU A 336 10.80 25.57 56.65
CA GLU A 336 9.99 25.99 57.78
C GLU A 336 10.51 27.33 58.32
N GLN A 337 9.58 28.21 58.69
CA GLN A 337 9.86 29.39 59.50
C GLN A 337 10.15 28.97 60.95
N PRO A 338 10.83 29.85 61.71
CA PRO A 338 10.23 30.25 62.98
C PRO A 338 10.07 31.78 63.11
N ALA A 339 9.03 32.12 63.85
CA ALA A 339 8.45 33.44 64.07
C ALA A 339 9.35 34.44 64.81
N VAL A 340 9.20 35.74 64.48
CA VAL A 340 9.26 36.85 65.46
C VAL A 340 8.25 37.94 65.06
N THR A 341 7.48 38.32 66.08
CA THR A 341 6.38 39.28 66.20
C THR A 341 6.75 40.75 65.94
N LYS A 342 5.85 41.54 65.35
CA LYS A 342 5.33 42.85 65.85
C LYS A 342 4.42 43.54 64.79
N GLN A 343 3.13 43.68 65.13
CA GLN A 343 2.40 44.94 65.43
C GLN A 343 1.87 45.65 64.17
N GLN A 344 0.53 45.64 63.99
CA GLN A 344 -0.41 46.79 64.14
C GLN A 344 -0.32 47.75 62.93
N GLU A 345 -1.36 48.18 62.22
CA GLU A 345 -2.76 48.46 62.56
C GLU A 345 -3.51 48.84 61.26
N GLY A 346 -4.83 48.59 61.20
CA GLY A 346 -5.84 49.29 60.36
C GLY A 346 -5.74 49.13 58.84
N GLY A 347 -6.80 48.94 58.06
CA GLY A 347 -8.23 49.02 58.26
C GLY A 347 -8.88 49.13 56.86
N GLU A 348 -10.03 48.51 56.72
CA GLU A 348 -11.12 48.86 55.79
C GLU A 348 -11.02 48.50 54.28
N SER A 349 -11.97 47.63 53.91
CA SER A 349 -12.55 47.35 52.58
C SER A 349 -13.62 48.42 52.22
N PRO A 350 -14.40 48.37 51.12
CA PRO A 350 -14.17 47.85 49.75
C PRO A 350 -14.80 48.73 48.62
N ASN A 351 -14.56 48.35 47.36
CA ASN A 351 -15.51 48.36 46.22
C ASN A 351 -15.88 49.64 45.42
N GLN A 352 -16.11 49.43 44.12
CA GLN A 352 -16.87 50.24 43.12
C GLN A 352 -16.19 51.54 42.63
N GLN A 353 -16.34 52.06 41.40
CA GLN A 353 -17.15 51.84 40.19
C GLN A 353 -16.46 52.68 39.05
N GLN A 354 -16.30 52.20 37.82
CA GLN A 354 -17.12 52.53 36.62
C GLN A 354 -16.64 53.73 35.76
N GLN A 355 -16.93 53.60 34.45
CA GLN A 355 -16.92 54.57 33.33
C GLN A 355 -15.64 54.63 32.48
N GLN A 356 -15.64 54.03 31.28
CA GLN A 356 -16.29 54.45 30.01
C GLN A 356 -15.70 55.72 29.40
N GLN A 357 -15.08 55.58 28.22
CA GLN A 357 -15.24 56.35 26.97
C GLN A 357 -14.08 55.94 26.03
N SER A 358 -14.32 55.30 24.87
CA SER A 358 -14.60 55.91 23.54
C SER A 358 -13.53 56.94 23.14
N GLN A 359 -13.00 57.04 21.93
CA GLN A 359 -13.29 56.50 20.62
C GLN A 359 -12.13 56.99 19.70
N GLN A 360 -11.91 56.27 18.60
CA GLN A 360 -11.46 56.79 17.30
C GLN A 360 -10.09 57.51 17.20
N ASN A 361 -9.24 56.98 16.31
CA ASN A 361 -8.56 57.83 15.34
C ASN A 361 -8.31 57.07 14.03
N LEU A 362 -8.92 57.62 12.98
CA LEU A 362 -8.88 57.22 11.58
C LEU A 362 -8.48 58.49 10.81
N THR A 363 -7.29 58.55 10.23
CA THR A 363 -6.90 59.46 9.13
C THR A 363 -5.61 58.87 8.52
N HIS A 364 -5.62 58.25 7.34
CA HIS A 364 -5.55 58.86 6.00
C HIS A 364 -4.32 59.75 5.77
N TYR A 365 -3.31 59.20 5.05
CA TYR A 365 -2.42 59.89 4.09
C TYR A 365 -1.93 58.82 3.10
N GLN A 366 -2.46 58.77 1.88
CA GLN A 366 -1.95 59.36 0.62
C GLN A 366 -0.83 58.56 -0.09
N ARG A 367 -1.03 58.50 -1.42
CA ARG A 367 -0.30 57.81 -2.48
C ARG A 367 1.20 58.13 -2.56
N ALA A 368 1.98 57.14 -2.99
CA ALA A 368 3.16 57.34 -3.82
C ALA A 368 3.25 56.25 -4.89
N ASP A 369 3.27 56.69 -6.16
CA ASP A 369 3.81 55.97 -7.30
C ASP A 369 5.26 55.56 -7.03
N SER A 370 5.64 54.32 -7.36
CA SER A 370 6.99 54.00 -7.81
C SER A 370 7.04 52.67 -8.53
N SER A 371 7.41 52.77 -9.79
CA SER A 371 7.86 51.71 -10.67
C SER A 371 9.23 51.16 -10.22
N LYS A 372 9.53 49.94 -10.67
CA LYS A 372 10.83 49.22 -10.67
C LYS A 372 11.21 48.43 -9.41
N THR A 373 11.15 47.10 -9.54
CA THR A 373 12.17 46.14 -9.06
C THR A 373 12.08 44.92 -9.98
N GLN A 374 12.72 44.94 -11.15
CA GLN A 374 14.07 44.44 -11.39
C GLN A 374 14.33 43.01 -10.89
N HIS A 375 14.50 42.15 -11.89
CA HIS A 375 14.95 40.77 -11.85
C HIS A 375 16.20 40.60 -10.99
N ASN A 376 16.10 39.73 -9.99
CA ASN A 376 17.26 39.18 -9.30
C ASN A 376 17.64 37.86 -9.99
N ARG A 377 18.42 37.96 -11.08
CA ARG A 377 19.18 36.84 -11.67
C ARG A 377 20.66 37.22 -11.69
N LYS A 378 21.37 36.85 -10.63
CA LYS A 378 22.81 36.59 -10.63
C LYS A 378 22.97 35.08 -10.93
N THR A 379 23.78 34.55 -11.84
CA THR A 379 24.92 35.05 -12.63
C THR A 379 25.10 34.09 -13.82
N TYR A 380 25.08 34.60 -15.06
CA TYR A 380 25.70 33.93 -16.20
C TYR A 380 26.28 35.04 -17.08
N GLU A 381 27.57 35.34 -16.89
CA GLU A 381 28.27 36.48 -17.52
C GLU A 381 28.87 36.10 -18.88
N GLY A 382 28.10 35.42 -19.74
CA GLY A 382 28.56 35.07 -21.08
C GLY A 382 27.44 35.08 -22.11
N CYS A 383 27.78 35.40 -23.36
CA CYS A 383 26.88 35.35 -24.51
C CYS A 383 26.38 33.92 -24.73
N TRP A 384 25.07 33.70 -24.61
CA TRP A 384 24.46 32.37 -24.75
C TRP A 384 24.54 31.78 -26.17
N THR A 385 24.85 32.59 -27.19
CA THR A 385 24.93 32.12 -28.58
C THR A 385 26.31 31.56 -28.93
N CYS A 386 27.39 32.16 -28.41
CA CYS A 386 28.76 31.75 -28.74
C CYS A 386 29.60 31.31 -27.52
N GLY A 387 29.12 31.54 -26.30
CA GLY A 387 29.83 31.24 -25.06
C GLY A 387 30.85 32.30 -24.63
N ASP A 388 31.02 33.37 -25.41
CA ASP A 388 32.05 34.38 -25.19
C ASP A 388 31.61 35.43 -24.15
N MET A 389 32.54 35.93 -23.34
CA MET A 389 32.22 36.82 -22.20
C MET A 389 32.33 38.31 -22.52
N ASP A 390 32.88 38.66 -23.68
CA ASP A 390 33.16 40.05 -24.06
C ASP A 390 31.96 40.82 -24.64
N HIS A 391 30.81 40.17 -24.85
CA HIS A 391 29.63 40.83 -25.42
C HIS A 391 28.30 40.21 -24.96
N TYR A 392 27.23 41.00 -25.05
CA TYR A 392 25.87 40.50 -24.84
C TYR A 392 25.31 39.85 -26.12
N ARG A 393 24.29 38.99 -25.98
CA ARG A 393 23.67 38.27 -27.11
C ARG A 393 23.25 39.18 -28.27
N SER A 394 22.80 40.40 -27.98
CA SER A 394 22.40 41.40 -28.97
C SER A 394 23.54 41.87 -29.88
N GLU A 395 24.78 41.67 -29.44
CA GLU A 395 26.00 42.13 -30.10
C GLU A 395 26.83 40.94 -30.62
N CYS A 396 26.25 39.74 -30.64
CA CYS A 396 26.97 38.54 -31.05
C CYS A 396 27.26 38.56 -32.57
N PRO A 397 28.53 38.45 -33.00
CA PRO A 397 28.89 38.41 -34.41
C PRO A 397 28.29 37.21 -35.16
N LYS A 398 27.89 36.16 -34.44
CA LYS A 398 27.23 34.96 -34.99
C LYS A 398 25.71 35.12 -35.17
N ASN A 399 25.16 36.30 -34.87
CA ASN A 399 23.73 36.58 -34.96
C ASN A 399 23.33 37.28 -36.28
N TYR A 400 24.28 37.43 -37.22
CA TYR A 400 24.08 37.94 -38.59
C TYR A 400 24.35 36.86 -39.64
#